data_AF-A0A7S1UV90-F1
#
_entry.id   AF-A0A7S1UV90-F1
#
_cell.length_a   1.000
_cell.length_b   1.000
_cell.length_c   1.000
_cell.angle_alpha   90.00
_cell.angle_beta   90.00
_cell.angle_gamma   90.00
#
_symmetry.space_group_name_H-M   'P 1'
#
loop_
_entity.id
_entity.type
_entity.pdbx_description
1 polymer ?
#
loop_
_entity_poly.entity_id
_entity_poly.type
_entity_poly.pdbx_seq_one_letter_code
_entity_poly.pdbx_strand_id
1 'polypeptide(L)'
;VVDGFSPHAVGHRSTLCQREATTTSFDDTNVDTVDVTTTSKEKLFVEWMETDSLEEVPYPGRTLEVKGSIPSYVKGDYIKNGPGAFATRDKSQRFTHAFDGLAKLQKFEIDGSNNQVVFTTKFLDSQLKRGMLDADPPFMPGHLSVGPTDPQIGFFPRLMAGLDVYNTCVNIEDLSSTGTFVANTDATFKTQFDRRTLETIGHSPPPKIEGASPFGLGIFSTAHGKVAKRDGLTYNYVCEQGLETWCHFVRTNADLTHTSIGKVPLNDGKISYVHEVSVTDRYAILCLYPTFVDVAATIRTGSLFPQVTFDP
;
A
#
# COMPACT_ATOMS: atom_id res chain seq x y z
N VAL A 1 -41.35 38.17 -28.76
CA VAL A 1 -41.33 38.45 -30.22
C VAL A 1 -39.87 38.56 -30.60
N VAL A 2 -39.19 37.41 -30.72
CA VAL A 2 -38.89 36.69 -31.99
C VAL A 2 -37.76 37.45 -32.71
N ASP A 3 -36.58 36.94 -33.10
CA ASP A 3 -35.88 35.64 -33.16
C ASP A 3 -34.40 36.05 -33.37
N GLY A 4 -33.34 35.33 -32.98
CA GLY A 4 -33.00 33.93 -33.19
C GLY A 4 -31.74 33.88 -34.06
N PHE A 5 -30.68 33.19 -33.61
CA PHE A 5 -29.73 32.40 -34.43
C PHE A 5 -28.60 31.82 -33.54
N SER A 6 -28.56 30.49 -33.50
CA SER A 6 -27.43 29.57 -33.24
C SER A 6 -27.24 28.79 -34.58
N PRO A 7 -26.09 28.16 -34.96
CA PRO A 7 -25.27 27.31 -34.09
C PRO A 7 -23.77 27.07 -34.43
N HIS A 8 -23.12 26.31 -33.52
CA HIS A 8 -21.96 25.41 -33.65
C HIS A 8 -20.56 25.91 -34.12
N ALA A 9 -19.54 25.70 -33.27
CA ALA A 9 -18.29 25.01 -33.66
C ALA A 9 -17.48 24.53 -32.43
N VAL A 10 -16.99 23.30 -32.55
CA VAL A 10 -16.15 22.51 -31.64
C VAL A 10 -14.70 23.00 -31.64
N GLY A 11 -14.01 22.90 -30.50
CA GLY A 11 -12.57 23.18 -30.41
C GLY A 11 -11.91 22.48 -29.23
N HIS A 12 -11.55 21.21 -29.41
CA HIS A 12 -10.58 20.50 -28.58
C HIS A 12 -9.24 21.27 -28.57
N ARG A 13 -8.65 21.50 -27.38
CA ARG A 13 -7.21 21.74 -27.25
C ARG A 13 -6.62 20.72 -26.29
N SER A 14 -5.96 19.72 -26.87
CA SER A 14 -4.92 18.93 -26.24
C SER A 14 -3.66 19.78 -26.13
N THR A 15 -3.09 19.88 -24.95
CA THR A 15 -1.72 20.35 -24.75
C THR A 15 -0.84 19.16 -24.41
N LEU A 16 -0.21 18.61 -25.45
CA LEU A 16 0.97 17.76 -25.38
C LEU A 16 2.09 18.57 -24.72
N CYS A 17 2.57 18.12 -23.56
CA CYS A 17 3.85 18.56 -23.02
C CYS A 17 4.91 17.54 -23.47
N GLN A 18 5.70 17.92 -24.48
CA GLN A 18 6.92 17.20 -24.83
C GLN A 18 7.92 17.34 -23.68
N ARG A 19 8.39 16.23 -23.11
CA ARG A 19 9.55 16.21 -22.21
C ARG A 19 10.79 15.87 -23.03
N GLU A 20 11.73 16.79 -23.07
CA GLU A 20 13.10 16.58 -23.53
C GLU A 20 13.79 15.53 -22.67
N ALA A 21 14.45 14.57 -23.31
CA ALA A 21 15.29 13.57 -22.65
C ALA A 21 16.55 14.27 -22.10
N THR A 22 16.63 14.40 -20.78
CA THR A 22 17.89 14.74 -20.11
C THR A 22 18.55 13.44 -19.69
N THR A 23 19.55 13.00 -20.46
CA THR A 23 20.47 11.94 -20.08
C THR A 23 21.39 12.48 -18.98
N THR A 24 21.11 12.13 -17.72
CA THR A 24 22.10 12.22 -16.65
C THR A 24 22.89 10.91 -16.60
N SER A 25 24.16 10.98 -16.98
CA SER A 25 25.15 9.94 -16.73
C SER A 25 25.35 9.78 -15.23
N PHE A 26 25.20 8.55 -14.72
CA PHE A 26 25.57 8.21 -13.35
C PHE A 26 27.07 7.92 -13.26
N ASP A 27 27.73 8.57 -12.31
CA ASP A 27 29.12 8.32 -11.90
C ASP A 27 29.09 7.27 -10.78
N ASP A 28 29.83 6.17 -10.94
CA ASP A 28 29.77 4.91 -10.17
C ASP A 28 30.43 5.00 -8.78
N THR A 29 30.35 6.15 -8.09
CA THR A 29 31.01 6.37 -6.79
C THR A 29 30.09 6.88 -5.68
N ASN A 30 28.79 6.61 -5.75
CA ASN A 30 27.86 6.97 -4.67
C ASN A 30 28.05 6.06 -3.44
N VAL A 31 28.78 6.56 -2.45
CA VAL A 31 28.64 6.13 -1.07
C VAL A 31 27.27 6.61 -0.60
N ASP A 32 26.36 5.68 -0.27
CA ASP A 32 25.03 6.02 0.22
C ASP A 32 25.13 6.79 1.55
N THR A 33 24.83 8.09 1.50
CA THR A 33 24.98 9.01 2.63
C THR A 33 23.61 9.35 3.23
N VAL A 34 23.54 9.41 4.56
CA VAL A 34 22.37 9.95 5.26
C VAL A 34 22.65 11.41 5.59
N ASP A 35 21.98 12.33 4.89
CA ASP A 35 22.03 13.76 5.20
C ASP A 35 20.90 14.16 6.15
N VAL A 36 21.25 14.83 7.24
CA VAL A 36 20.30 15.31 8.27
C VAL A 36 19.84 16.75 7.96
N THR A 37 20.36 17.37 6.90
CA THR A 37 20.00 18.74 6.48
C THR A 37 18.89 18.76 5.42
N THR A 38 18.04 19.79 5.50
CA THR A 38 16.76 19.87 4.79
C THR A 38 16.91 20.22 3.30
N THR A 39 17.04 19.21 2.45
CA THR A 39 16.66 19.32 1.03
C THR A 39 15.13 19.45 0.92
N SER A 40 14.60 20.06 -0.16
CA SER A 40 13.15 20.25 -0.33
C SER A 40 12.41 18.90 -0.37
N LYS A 41 11.77 18.56 0.75
CA LYS A 41 11.20 17.23 1.05
C LYS A 41 10.20 16.73 0.00
N GLU A 42 9.49 17.63 -0.69
CA GLU A 42 8.45 17.29 -1.66
C GLU A 42 9.00 16.65 -2.94
N LYS A 43 10.11 17.16 -3.48
CA LYS A 43 10.70 16.63 -4.72
C LYS A 43 11.24 15.21 -4.50
N LEU A 44 11.90 15.00 -3.36
CA LEU A 44 12.44 13.70 -2.95
C LEU A 44 11.32 12.68 -2.70
N PHE A 45 10.17 13.12 -2.17
CA PHE A 45 9.04 12.22 -1.92
C PHE A 45 8.42 11.71 -3.23
N VAL A 46 8.16 12.60 -4.20
CA VAL A 46 7.62 12.19 -5.51
C VAL A 46 8.59 11.28 -6.25
N GLU A 47 9.88 11.62 -6.24
CA GLU A 47 10.92 10.79 -6.84
C GLU A 47 11.00 9.40 -6.18
N TRP A 48 10.91 9.33 -4.86
CA TRP A 48 10.85 8.06 -4.13
C TRP A 48 9.58 7.24 -4.45
N MET A 49 8.43 7.90 -4.64
CA MET A 49 7.14 7.27 -4.91
C MET A 49 6.95 6.84 -6.38
N GLU A 50 7.85 7.21 -7.29
CA GLU A 50 7.70 6.95 -8.73
C GLU A 50 8.93 6.31 -9.38
N THR A 51 10.02 6.14 -8.63
CA THR A 51 11.29 5.59 -9.15
C THR A 51 11.53 4.16 -8.65
N ASP A 52 11.98 3.30 -9.57
CA ASP A 52 12.40 1.96 -9.23
C ASP A 52 13.65 1.96 -8.33
N SER A 53 13.54 1.33 -7.18
CA SER A 53 14.66 0.98 -6.30
C SER A 53 14.80 -0.54 -6.32
N LEU A 54 15.59 -1.08 -7.25
CA LEU A 54 15.70 -2.53 -7.44
C LEU A 54 16.73 -3.20 -6.50
N GLU A 55 17.68 -2.44 -5.97
CA GLU A 55 18.73 -2.98 -5.09
C GLU A 55 18.14 -3.55 -3.80
N GLU A 56 18.44 -4.80 -3.48
CA GLU A 56 18.20 -5.37 -2.16
C GLU A 56 19.51 -5.41 -1.36
N VAL A 57 19.42 -5.07 -0.07
CA VAL A 57 20.54 -5.17 0.87
C VAL A 57 20.08 -6.14 1.96
N PRO A 58 20.33 -7.45 1.81
CA PRO A 58 19.87 -8.45 2.76
C PRO A 58 20.63 -8.35 4.09
N TYR A 59 20.06 -8.93 5.15
CA TYR A 59 20.73 -9.06 6.45
C TYR A 59 22.10 -9.76 6.30
N PRO A 60 23.18 -9.30 6.98
CA PRO A 60 23.21 -8.35 8.11
C PRO A 60 23.12 -6.86 7.72
N GLY A 61 22.91 -6.53 6.45
CA GLY A 61 22.76 -5.15 6.01
C GLY A 61 24.08 -4.49 5.61
N ARG A 62 24.01 -3.19 5.33
CA ARG A 62 25.15 -2.33 4.98
C ARG A 62 25.27 -1.20 5.99
N THR A 63 26.45 -1.04 6.59
CA THR A 63 26.74 0.11 7.45
C THR A 63 26.75 1.40 6.61
N LEU A 64 26.00 2.42 7.05
CA LEU A 64 25.95 3.72 6.39
C LEU A 64 26.97 4.69 6.99
N GLU A 65 27.45 5.63 6.18
CA GLU A 65 28.21 6.78 6.67
C GLU A 65 27.26 7.75 7.40
N VAL A 66 27.57 8.05 8.66
CA VAL A 66 26.80 9.00 9.48
C VAL A 66 27.49 10.36 9.44
N LYS A 67 26.82 11.35 8.85
CA LYS A 67 27.24 12.76 8.91
C LYS A 67 26.59 13.44 10.12
N GLY A 68 27.39 13.76 11.13
CA GLY A 68 26.94 14.36 12.40
C GLY A 68 26.91 13.36 13.56
N SER A 69 26.10 13.65 14.59
CA SER A 69 26.00 12.83 15.80
C SER A 69 24.56 12.43 16.09
N ILE A 70 24.31 11.13 16.19
CA ILE A 70 23.04 10.55 16.64
C ILE A 70 23.00 10.62 18.18
N PRO A 71 21.91 11.07 18.81
CA PRO A 71 21.82 11.08 20.26
C PRO A 71 22.00 9.68 20.85
N SER A 72 22.83 9.55 21.89
CA SER A 72 23.24 8.25 22.45
C SER A 72 22.09 7.39 22.98
N TYR A 73 20.94 8.01 23.30
CA TYR A 73 19.74 7.31 23.75
C TYR A 73 18.90 6.71 22.62
N VAL A 74 19.16 7.06 21.35
CA VAL A 74 18.43 6.53 20.20
C VAL A 74 19.01 5.15 19.87
N LYS A 75 18.25 4.11 20.18
CA LYS A 75 18.62 2.72 19.89
C LYS A 75 17.40 1.92 19.48
N GLY A 76 17.47 1.27 18.31
CA GLY A 76 16.40 0.40 17.82
C GLY A 76 16.29 0.40 16.31
N ASP A 77 15.22 -0.23 15.81
CA ASP A 77 14.93 -0.32 14.39
C ASP A 77 13.90 0.73 13.99
N TYR A 78 14.20 1.50 12.95
CA TYR A 78 13.22 2.23 12.19
C TYR A 78 12.92 1.47 10.90
N ILE A 79 11.75 0.84 10.84
CA ILE A 79 11.29 0.10 9.67
C ILE A 79 10.18 0.89 9.01
N LYS A 80 10.28 1.05 7.69
CA LYS A 80 9.20 1.58 6.85
C LYS A 80 8.95 0.64 5.68
N ASN A 81 7.75 0.77 5.13
CA ASN A 81 7.31 0.09 3.93
C ASN A 81 6.95 1.12 2.86
N GLY A 82 6.94 0.69 1.61
CA GLY A 82 6.61 1.54 0.49
C GLY A 82 6.75 0.81 -0.83
N PRO A 83 6.34 1.45 -1.93
CA PRO A 83 6.57 0.92 -3.26
C PRO A 83 8.07 0.97 -3.61
N GLY A 84 8.59 -0.10 -4.23
CA GLY A 84 10.00 -0.21 -4.60
C GLY A 84 10.26 -0.54 -6.08
N ALA A 85 9.27 -1.08 -6.80
CA ALA A 85 9.40 -1.34 -8.23
C ALA A 85 8.04 -1.25 -8.93
N PHE A 86 8.00 -0.54 -10.05
CA PHE A 86 6.79 -0.18 -10.76
C PHE A 86 6.64 -0.88 -12.10
N ALA A 87 7.65 -1.61 -12.55
CA ALA A 87 7.66 -2.29 -13.83
C ALA A 87 8.32 -3.66 -13.76
N THR A 88 8.00 -4.52 -14.73
CA THR A 88 8.74 -5.75 -14.98
C THR A 88 10.22 -5.45 -15.25
N ARG A 89 11.09 -6.44 -15.03
CA ARG A 89 12.55 -6.29 -15.21
C ARG A 89 12.94 -5.77 -16.60
N ASP A 90 12.19 -6.16 -17.63
CA ASP A 90 12.36 -5.74 -19.03
C ASP A 90 11.58 -4.47 -19.41
N LYS A 91 10.84 -3.88 -18.45
CA LYS A 91 9.98 -2.71 -18.62
C LYS A 91 8.82 -2.89 -19.62
N SER A 92 8.50 -4.13 -20.02
CA SER A 92 7.40 -4.42 -20.95
C SER A 92 6.02 -4.22 -20.34
N GLN A 93 5.90 -4.31 -19.00
CA GLN A 93 4.66 -4.03 -18.28
C GLN A 93 4.95 -3.16 -17.06
N ARG A 94 4.08 -2.19 -16.77
CA ARG A 94 4.24 -1.27 -15.65
C ARG A 94 2.94 -0.84 -15.01
N PHE A 95 3.02 -0.48 -13.73
CA PHE A 95 1.98 0.24 -13.03
C PHE A 95 1.94 1.70 -13.48
N THR A 96 0.74 2.30 -13.43
CA THR A 96 0.55 3.72 -13.76
C THR A 96 0.27 4.59 -12.53
N HIS A 97 0.21 3.98 -11.34
CA HIS A 97 -0.08 4.67 -10.09
C HIS A 97 1.00 4.42 -9.04
N ALA A 98 1.33 5.45 -8.26
CA ALA A 98 2.39 5.42 -7.26
C ALA A 98 2.14 4.41 -6.12
N PHE A 99 0.88 4.05 -5.86
CA PHE A 99 0.52 3.09 -4.80
C PHE A 99 0.58 1.62 -5.25
N ASP A 100 0.90 1.36 -6.51
CA ASP A 100 0.89 -0.01 -7.04
C ASP A 100 2.28 -0.65 -7.06
N GLY A 101 3.34 0.13 -6.82
CA GLY A 101 4.69 -0.42 -6.79
C GLY A 101 4.84 -1.57 -5.79
N LEU A 102 5.70 -2.53 -6.13
CA LEU A 102 5.95 -3.72 -5.33
C LEU A 102 6.41 -3.34 -3.92
N ALA A 103 5.75 -3.91 -2.91
CA ALA A 103 6.05 -3.66 -1.51
C ALA A 103 7.51 -3.97 -1.16
N LYS A 104 8.20 -2.98 -0.59
CA LYS A 104 9.60 -3.08 -0.21
C LYS A 104 9.82 -2.50 1.18
N LEU A 105 10.34 -3.33 2.06
CA LEU A 105 10.71 -2.96 3.42
C LEU A 105 12.08 -2.29 3.42
N GLN A 106 12.22 -1.27 4.26
CA GLN A 106 13.47 -0.55 4.52
C GLN A 106 13.65 -0.45 6.03
N LYS A 107 14.76 -0.98 6.55
CA LYS A 107 15.14 -0.94 7.96
C LYS A 107 16.40 -0.13 8.15
N PHE A 108 16.37 0.77 9.13
CA PHE A 108 17.53 1.45 9.69
C PHE A 108 17.69 0.97 11.13
N GLU A 109 18.67 0.12 11.36
CA GLU A 109 19.07 -0.30 12.71
C GLU A 109 20.04 0.75 13.26
N ILE A 110 19.61 1.46 14.30
CA ILE A 110 20.29 2.64 14.81
C ILE A 110 20.91 2.31 16.17
N ASP A 111 22.21 2.57 16.32
CA ASP A 111 22.90 2.58 17.61
C ASP A 111 23.57 3.95 17.81
N GLY A 112 22.84 4.86 18.46
CA GLY A 112 23.32 6.20 18.75
C GLY A 112 24.53 6.22 19.70
N SER A 113 24.70 5.21 20.55
CA SER A 113 25.87 5.13 21.45
C SER A 113 27.18 4.88 20.70
N ASN A 114 27.07 4.21 19.54
CA ASN A 114 28.18 3.92 18.63
C ASN A 114 28.18 4.81 17.38
N ASN A 115 27.26 5.78 17.29
CA ASN A 115 27.02 6.61 16.11
C ASN A 115 26.93 5.80 14.81
N GLN A 116 26.24 4.66 14.86
CA GLN A 116 26.17 3.69 13.77
C GLN A 116 24.74 3.50 13.28
N VAL A 117 24.60 3.34 11.96
CA VAL A 117 23.36 2.94 11.30
C VAL A 117 23.66 1.80 10.34
N VAL A 118 22.89 0.72 10.44
CA VAL A 118 22.92 -0.40 9.49
C VAL A 118 21.62 -0.41 8.70
N PHE A 119 21.74 -0.36 7.38
CA PHE A 119 20.61 -0.38 6.46
C PHE A 119 20.35 -1.77 5.93
N THR A 120 19.08 -2.18 5.90
CA THR A 120 18.62 -3.42 5.28
C THR A 120 17.40 -3.10 4.43
N THR A 121 17.30 -3.64 3.23
CA THR A 121 16.10 -3.49 2.41
C THR A 121 15.81 -4.74 1.62
N LYS A 122 14.53 -5.12 1.59
CA LYS A 122 14.06 -6.33 0.93
C LYS A 122 12.66 -6.13 0.39
N PHE A 123 12.39 -6.63 -0.81
CA PHE A 123 11.04 -6.76 -1.32
C PHE A 123 10.27 -7.82 -0.52
N LEU A 124 8.98 -7.58 -0.31
CA LEU A 124 8.09 -8.63 0.16
C LEU A 124 7.90 -9.65 -0.96
N ASP A 125 7.99 -10.92 -0.60
CA ASP A 125 7.93 -12.02 -1.53
C ASP A 125 6.48 -12.35 -1.87
N SER A 126 5.95 -11.72 -2.93
CA SER A 126 4.61 -11.93 -3.47
C SER A 126 4.66 -12.59 -4.85
N GLN A 127 3.51 -13.11 -5.32
CA GLN A 127 3.42 -13.67 -6.68
C GLN A 127 3.75 -12.59 -7.72
N LEU A 128 3.25 -11.37 -7.51
CA LEU A 128 3.56 -10.17 -8.29
C LEU A 128 5.07 -9.91 -8.37
N LYS A 129 5.76 -9.88 -7.22
CA LYS A 129 7.21 -9.67 -7.18
C LYS A 129 7.94 -10.74 -7.97
N ARG A 130 7.63 -12.02 -7.72
CA ARG A 130 8.28 -13.14 -8.40
C ARG A 130 8.06 -13.08 -9.92
N GLY A 131 6.85 -12.79 -10.37
CA GLY A 131 6.56 -12.64 -11.80
C GLY A 131 7.31 -11.46 -12.43
N MET A 132 7.28 -10.30 -11.78
CA MET A 132 7.81 -9.07 -12.37
C MET A 132 9.33 -9.00 -12.35
N LEU A 133 9.98 -9.47 -11.28
CA LEU A 133 11.40 -9.29 -11.04
C LEU A 133 12.23 -10.57 -11.18
N ASP A 134 11.66 -11.74 -10.87
CA ASP A 134 12.44 -12.99 -10.77
C ASP A 134 12.23 -13.91 -11.99
N ALA A 135 11.03 -13.95 -12.56
CA ALA A 135 10.69 -14.84 -13.67
C ALA A 135 11.49 -14.56 -14.95
N ASP A 136 11.58 -15.57 -15.81
CA ASP A 136 12.19 -15.48 -17.13
C ASP A 136 11.35 -16.27 -18.16
N PRO A 137 10.62 -15.58 -19.08
CA PRO A 137 10.52 -14.13 -19.20
C PRO A 137 9.74 -13.49 -18.03
N PRO A 138 10.02 -12.21 -17.68
CA PRO A 138 9.26 -11.50 -16.66
C PRO A 138 7.83 -11.23 -17.15
N PHE A 139 6.87 -11.27 -16.23
CA PHE A 139 5.47 -10.98 -16.52
C PHE A 139 4.78 -10.43 -15.27
N MET A 140 3.71 -9.67 -15.46
CA MET A 140 2.89 -9.17 -14.36
C MET A 140 1.68 -10.12 -14.15
N PRO A 141 1.64 -10.89 -13.05
CA PRO A 141 0.51 -11.78 -12.74
C PRO A 141 -0.80 -11.01 -12.55
N GLY A 142 -1.92 -11.72 -12.54
CA GLY A 142 -3.22 -11.14 -12.20
C GLY A 142 -3.22 -10.51 -10.81
N HIS A 143 -3.70 -9.28 -10.69
CA HIS A 143 -3.73 -8.53 -9.43
C HIS A 143 -4.85 -7.49 -9.41
N LEU A 144 -5.09 -6.92 -8.24
CA LEU A 144 -5.86 -5.68 -8.08
C LEU A 144 -4.90 -4.54 -7.77
N SER A 145 -5.08 -3.43 -8.47
CA SER A 145 -4.27 -2.23 -8.33
C SER A 145 -5.14 -1.00 -8.12
N VAL A 146 -4.53 0.07 -7.67
CA VAL A 146 -5.12 1.40 -7.56
C VAL A 146 -5.37 1.98 -8.95
N GLY A 147 -4.37 1.98 -9.82
CA GLY A 147 -4.47 2.43 -11.22
C GLY A 147 -4.50 1.29 -12.23
N PRO A 148 -4.76 1.57 -13.51
CA PRO A 148 -4.56 0.59 -14.57
C PRO A 148 -3.07 0.25 -14.76
N THR A 149 -2.78 -0.85 -15.46
CA THR A 149 -1.43 -1.17 -15.92
C THR A 149 -1.21 -0.69 -17.36
N ASP A 150 0.05 -0.57 -17.77
CA ASP A 150 0.46 -0.31 -19.15
C ASP A 150 1.44 -1.41 -19.61
N PRO A 151 1.07 -2.25 -20.61
CA PRO A 151 -0.25 -2.33 -21.23
C PRO A 151 -1.32 -2.82 -20.23
N GLN A 152 -2.59 -2.53 -20.52
CA GLN A 152 -3.69 -2.95 -19.67
C GLN A 152 -3.83 -4.48 -19.69
N ILE A 153 -3.82 -5.11 -18.51
CA ILE A 153 -4.07 -6.54 -18.36
C ILE A 153 -5.58 -6.81 -18.42
N GLY A 154 -5.99 -7.65 -19.37
CA GLY A 154 -7.38 -8.03 -19.56
C GLY A 154 -7.94 -8.94 -18.45
N PHE A 155 -9.27 -9.05 -18.40
CA PHE A 155 -9.99 -9.85 -17.39
C PHE A 155 -9.62 -11.34 -17.39
N PHE A 156 -9.59 -12.00 -18.57
CA PHE A 156 -9.34 -13.44 -18.65
C PHE A 156 -7.92 -13.84 -18.19
N PRO A 157 -6.83 -13.17 -18.62
CA PRO A 157 -5.49 -13.42 -18.07
C PRO A 157 -5.44 -13.25 -16.56
N ARG A 158 -6.09 -12.20 -16.02
CA ARG A 158 -6.13 -11.95 -14.58
C ARG A 158 -6.88 -13.06 -13.82
N LEU A 159 -8.02 -13.52 -14.33
CA LEU A 159 -8.78 -14.60 -13.70
C LEU A 159 -8.01 -15.92 -13.69
N MET A 160 -7.35 -16.28 -14.81
CA MET A 160 -6.61 -17.53 -14.93
C MET A 160 -5.34 -17.57 -14.08
N ALA A 161 -4.69 -16.43 -13.86
CA ALA A 161 -3.47 -16.34 -13.05
C ALA A 161 -3.73 -16.35 -11.53
N GLY A 162 -5.00 -16.20 -11.12
CA GLY A 162 -5.36 -15.85 -9.75
C GLY A 162 -5.13 -14.36 -9.47
N LEU A 163 -5.87 -13.81 -8.50
CA LEU A 163 -5.65 -12.44 -8.03
C LEU A 163 -4.60 -12.45 -6.92
N ASP A 164 -3.41 -11.91 -7.20
CA ASP A 164 -2.51 -11.53 -6.13
C ASP A 164 -3.06 -10.29 -5.41
N VAL A 165 -3.31 -10.45 -4.12
CA VAL A 165 -3.86 -9.45 -3.20
C VAL A 165 -2.86 -9.08 -2.10
N TYR A 166 -1.61 -9.54 -2.22
CA TYR A 166 -0.57 -9.43 -1.20
C TYR A 166 0.50 -8.38 -1.51
N ASN A 167 0.25 -7.47 -2.47
CA ASN A 167 1.05 -6.24 -2.61
C ASN A 167 0.74 -5.28 -1.46
N THR A 168 1.31 -5.58 -0.30
CA THR A 168 1.09 -4.92 0.98
C THR A 168 2.09 -3.80 1.15
N CYS A 169 2.03 -2.78 0.28
CA CYS A 169 3.06 -1.75 0.13
C CYS A 169 2.85 -0.49 0.99
N VAL A 170 1.79 -0.41 1.80
CA VAL A 170 1.36 0.85 2.42
C VAL A 170 2.00 1.06 3.79
N ASN A 171 1.79 0.12 4.72
CA ASN A 171 2.23 0.30 6.10
C ASN A 171 2.71 -1.02 6.72
N ILE A 172 3.27 -0.92 7.92
CA ILE A 172 3.60 -2.04 8.80
C ILE A 172 2.81 -1.93 10.11
N GLU A 173 2.49 -3.07 10.68
CA GLU A 173 1.81 -3.18 11.96
C GLU A 173 2.57 -4.18 12.84
N ASP A 174 2.82 -3.77 14.09
CA ASP A 174 3.28 -4.68 15.14
C ASP A 174 2.03 -5.19 15.87
N LEU A 175 1.77 -6.49 15.76
CA LEU A 175 0.71 -7.15 16.50
C LEU A 175 1.23 -7.50 17.89
N SER A 176 1.62 -6.48 18.66
CA SER A 176 2.56 -6.55 19.79
C SER A 176 2.22 -7.52 20.93
N SER A 177 1.00 -8.07 20.98
CA SER A 177 0.67 -9.20 21.86
C SER A 177 1.32 -10.52 21.44
N THR A 178 1.81 -10.62 20.20
CA THR A 178 2.39 -11.85 19.63
C THR A 178 3.81 -11.66 19.09
N GLY A 179 4.33 -10.42 19.07
CA GLY A 179 5.63 -10.10 18.44
C GLY A 179 5.65 -10.36 16.93
N THR A 180 4.47 -10.37 16.30
CA THR A 180 4.30 -10.65 14.87
C THR A 180 4.23 -9.33 14.09
N PHE A 181 5.17 -9.14 13.17
CA PHE A 181 5.21 -7.99 12.29
C PHE A 181 4.57 -8.32 10.95
N VAL A 182 3.68 -7.44 10.50
CA VAL A 182 2.95 -7.62 9.25
C VAL A 182 2.99 -6.34 8.42
N ALA A 183 3.13 -6.50 7.11
CA ALA A 183 2.88 -5.46 6.13
C ALA A 183 1.42 -5.50 5.69
N ASN A 184 0.85 -4.35 5.38
CA ASN A 184 -0.55 -4.23 5.01
C ASN A 184 -0.77 -3.16 3.90
N THR A 185 -1.99 -3.17 3.37
CA THR A 185 -2.53 -2.20 2.40
C THR A 185 -4.00 -1.93 2.79
N ASP A 186 -4.76 -1.19 1.98
CA ASP A 186 -6.19 -0.92 2.20
C ASP A 186 -7.09 -2.11 1.83
N ALA A 187 -6.59 -3.31 2.13
CA ALA A 187 -7.27 -4.59 2.01
C ALA A 187 -7.08 -5.36 3.32
N THR A 188 -7.87 -6.42 3.50
CA THR A 188 -7.83 -7.20 4.74
C THR A 188 -6.67 -8.20 4.81
N PHE A 189 -5.96 -8.41 3.70
CA PHE A 189 -4.84 -9.33 3.60
C PHE A 189 -3.56 -8.71 4.17
N LYS A 190 -2.74 -9.53 4.82
CA LYS A 190 -1.49 -9.09 5.45
C LYS A 190 -0.35 -10.03 5.04
N THR A 191 0.85 -9.49 4.96
CA THR A 191 2.07 -10.27 4.72
C THR A 191 2.95 -10.22 5.96
N GLN A 192 3.17 -11.36 6.60
CA GLN A 192 4.04 -11.48 7.75
C GLN A 192 5.52 -11.48 7.32
N PHE A 193 6.37 -10.79 8.08
CA PHE A 193 7.81 -10.75 7.84
C PHE A 193 8.61 -10.85 9.14
N ASP A 194 9.85 -11.32 9.04
CA ASP A 194 10.81 -11.33 10.15
C ASP A 194 11.38 -9.91 10.31
N ARG A 195 11.18 -9.31 11.49
CA ARG A 195 11.64 -7.93 11.77
C ARG A 195 13.15 -7.76 11.62
N ARG A 196 13.95 -8.79 11.93
CA ARG A 196 15.41 -8.72 11.94
C ARG A 196 15.96 -8.83 10.53
N THR A 197 15.46 -9.77 9.74
CA THR A 197 15.99 -10.08 8.40
C THR A 197 15.20 -9.45 7.24
N LEU A 198 13.99 -8.98 7.52
CA LEU A 198 12.99 -8.54 6.53
C LEU A 198 12.49 -9.66 5.59
N GLU A 199 12.83 -10.92 5.88
CA GLU A 199 12.35 -12.07 5.10
C GLU A 199 10.84 -12.22 5.23
N THR A 200 10.16 -12.48 4.12
CA THR A 200 8.73 -12.79 4.14
C THR A 200 8.53 -14.18 4.76
N ILE A 201 7.71 -14.24 5.80
CA ILE A 201 7.37 -15.49 6.50
C ILE A 201 6.17 -16.16 5.82
N GLY A 202 5.17 -15.36 5.42
CA GLY A 202 3.98 -15.87 4.76
C GLY A 202 2.88 -14.83 4.65
N HIS A 203 1.72 -15.26 4.15
CA HIS A 203 0.57 -14.40 3.91
C HIS A 203 -0.62 -14.85 4.75
N SER A 204 -1.38 -13.91 5.30
CA SER A 204 -2.57 -14.20 6.08
C SER A 204 -3.76 -14.49 5.17
N PRO A 205 -4.64 -15.43 5.54
CA PRO A 205 -5.97 -15.48 4.93
C PRO A 205 -6.76 -14.20 5.24
N PRO A 206 -7.91 -13.96 4.57
CA PRO A 206 -8.86 -12.95 5.03
C PRO A 206 -9.22 -13.17 6.50
N PRO A 207 -9.36 -12.10 7.30
CA PRO A 207 -9.70 -12.21 8.71
C PRO A 207 -11.12 -12.76 8.86
N LYS A 208 -11.29 -13.72 9.76
CA LYS A 208 -12.62 -14.10 10.25
C LYS A 208 -13.02 -13.11 11.32
N ILE A 209 -14.21 -12.53 11.18
CA ILE A 209 -14.74 -11.55 12.13
C ILE A 209 -15.85 -12.23 12.92
N GLU A 210 -15.68 -12.30 14.24
CA GLU A 210 -16.73 -12.73 15.15
C GLU A 210 -17.90 -11.72 15.08
N GLY A 211 -19.09 -12.22 14.77
CA GLY A 211 -20.30 -11.40 14.57
C GLY A 211 -20.54 -10.94 13.12
N ALA A 212 -19.67 -11.33 12.18
CA ALA A 212 -19.87 -11.18 10.73
C ALA A 212 -20.60 -12.39 10.12
N SER A 213 -21.06 -12.25 8.87
CA SER A 213 -21.65 -13.39 8.14
C SER A 213 -20.60 -14.47 7.88
N PRO A 214 -20.93 -15.76 8.05
CA PRO A 214 -20.01 -16.85 7.68
C PRO A 214 -19.77 -16.95 6.17
N PHE A 215 -20.59 -16.29 5.34
CA PHE A 215 -20.48 -16.27 3.88
C PHE A 215 -20.03 -14.92 3.32
N GLY A 216 -19.88 -13.91 4.17
CA GLY A 216 -19.43 -12.59 3.77
C GLY A 216 -17.92 -12.58 3.52
N LEU A 217 -17.50 -11.82 2.51
CA LEU A 217 -16.09 -11.60 2.22
C LEU A 217 -15.66 -10.22 2.70
N GLY A 218 -14.75 -10.17 3.67
CA GLY A 218 -14.06 -8.94 4.03
C GLY A 218 -13.09 -8.56 2.93
N ILE A 219 -13.36 -7.45 2.23
CA ILE A 219 -12.60 -7.05 1.04
C ILE A 219 -11.79 -5.77 1.24
N PHE A 220 -12.32 -4.81 2.02
CA PHE A 220 -11.67 -3.53 2.27
C PHE A 220 -11.45 -3.32 3.77
N SER A 221 -10.33 -2.69 4.07
CA SER A 221 -9.93 -2.22 5.38
C SER A 221 -8.99 -1.03 5.17
N THR A 222 -8.33 -0.56 6.22
CA THR A 222 -7.27 0.44 6.11
C THR A 222 -5.94 -0.11 6.65
N ALA A 223 -4.84 0.31 6.00
CA ALA A 223 -3.47 0.14 6.49
C ALA A 223 -3.16 0.90 7.80
N HIS A 224 -4.07 1.79 8.23
CA HIS A 224 -3.93 2.73 9.33
C HIS A 224 -4.88 2.45 10.50
N GLY A 225 -5.00 1.16 10.87
CA GLY A 225 -5.60 0.78 12.15
C GLY A 225 -4.93 1.51 13.33
N LYS A 226 -5.69 1.81 14.38
CA LYS A 226 -5.18 2.57 15.53
C LYS A 226 -5.21 1.73 16.80
N VAL A 227 -4.11 1.75 17.54
CA VAL A 227 -4.03 1.15 18.86
C VAL A 227 -4.69 2.09 19.88
N ALA A 228 -5.68 1.58 20.61
CA ALA A 228 -6.33 2.35 21.66
C ALA A 228 -5.49 2.33 22.95
N LYS A 229 -5.23 3.50 23.55
CA LYS A 229 -4.45 3.59 24.80
C LYS A 229 -5.08 2.85 25.98
N ARG A 230 -6.41 2.76 25.99
CA ARG A 230 -7.20 2.18 27.09
C ARG A 230 -6.91 0.70 27.31
N ASP A 231 -6.81 -0.08 26.24
CA ASP A 231 -6.69 -1.54 26.27
C ASP A 231 -5.49 -2.07 25.49
N GLY A 232 -4.77 -1.22 24.76
CA GLY A 232 -3.61 -1.61 23.95
C GLY A 232 -3.98 -2.44 22.72
N LEU A 233 -5.26 -2.49 22.34
CA LEU A 233 -5.74 -3.29 21.21
C LEU A 233 -5.88 -2.43 19.94
N THR A 234 -5.71 -3.06 18.78
CA THR A 234 -5.90 -2.39 17.48
C THR A 234 -7.38 -2.33 17.12
N TYR A 235 -7.82 -1.16 16.68
CA TYR A 235 -9.13 -0.90 16.11
C TYR A 235 -8.99 -0.55 14.64
N ASN A 236 -9.87 -1.12 13.82
CA ASN A 236 -9.91 -0.94 12.38
C ASN A 236 -11.37 -1.11 11.90
N TYR A 237 -11.60 -1.08 10.59
CA TYR A 237 -12.87 -1.46 9.99
C TYR A 237 -12.67 -2.54 8.94
N VAL A 238 -13.72 -3.30 8.65
CA VAL A 238 -13.77 -4.21 7.51
C VAL A 238 -15.11 -4.06 6.80
N CYS A 239 -15.05 -3.80 5.50
CA CYS A 239 -16.24 -3.88 4.66
C CYS A 239 -16.44 -5.33 4.21
N GLU A 240 -17.51 -5.93 4.72
CA GLU A 240 -18.00 -7.25 4.37
C GLU A 240 -18.95 -7.14 3.19
N GLN A 241 -18.65 -7.87 2.11
CA GLN A 241 -19.54 -8.05 0.98
C GLN A 241 -20.24 -9.41 1.09
N GLY A 242 -21.57 -9.40 1.25
CA GLY A 242 -22.41 -10.59 1.26
C GLY A 242 -23.70 -10.38 0.47
N LEU A 243 -24.79 -11.04 0.89
CA LEU A 243 -26.16 -10.72 0.40
C LEU A 243 -26.52 -9.26 0.71
N GLU A 244 -26.02 -8.77 1.84
CA GLU A 244 -26.03 -7.37 2.22
C GLU A 244 -24.56 -6.93 2.39
N THR A 245 -24.28 -5.66 2.13
CA THR A 245 -22.97 -5.09 2.37
C THR A 245 -22.96 -4.42 3.74
N TRP A 246 -21.96 -4.74 4.56
CA TRP A 246 -21.83 -4.22 5.92
C TRP A 246 -20.45 -3.61 6.12
N CYS A 247 -20.38 -2.49 6.83
CA CYS A 247 -19.13 -1.97 7.35
C CYS A 247 -19.04 -2.33 8.83
N HIS A 248 -18.16 -3.26 9.16
CA HIS A 248 -17.88 -3.66 10.53
C HIS A 248 -16.80 -2.76 11.10
N PHE A 249 -17.05 -2.20 12.27
CA PHE A 249 -15.98 -1.67 13.10
C PHE A 249 -15.42 -2.83 13.93
N VAL A 250 -14.13 -3.05 13.85
CA VAL A 250 -13.46 -4.29 14.27
C VAL A 250 -12.37 -3.98 15.28
N ARG A 251 -12.31 -4.80 16.33
CA ARG A 251 -11.20 -4.85 17.27
C ARG A 251 -10.40 -6.12 17.04
N THR A 252 -9.08 -6.00 16.94
CA THR A 252 -8.16 -7.14 16.98
C THR A 252 -7.84 -7.45 18.44
N ASN A 253 -8.19 -8.66 18.88
CA ASN A 253 -7.96 -9.14 20.23
C ASN A 253 -6.50 -9.57 20.43
N ALA A 254 -6.11 -9.82 21.69
CA ALA A 254 -4.74 -10.22 22.02
C ALA A 254 -4.31 -11.55 21.37
N ASP A 255 -5.27 -12.44 21.09
CA ASP A 255 -5.08 -13.72 20.40
C ASP A 255 -5.18 -13.61 18.86
N LEU A 256 -5.19 -12.37 18.34
CA LEU A 256 -5.34 -12.03 16.91
C LEU A 256 -6.69 -12.36 16.29
N THR A 257 -7.68 -12.76 17.10
CA THR A 257 -9.06 -12.85 16.61
C THR A 257 -9.63 -11.46 16.40
N HIS A 258 -10.57 -11.33 15.46
CA HIS A 258 -11.22 -10.06 15.15
C HIS A 258 -12.66 -10.10 15.62
N THR A 259 -13.08 -9.16 16.47
CA THR A 259 -14.47 -9.04 16.92
C THR A 259 -15.12 -7.81 16.31
N SER A 260 -16.31 -7.95 15.73
CA SER A 260 -17.13 -6.80 15.35
C SER A 260 -17.71 -6.15 16.60
N ILE A 261 -17.29 -4.92 16.88
CA ILE A 261 -17.77 -4.15 18.05
C ILE A 261 -18.88 -3.17 17.69
N GLY A 262 -19.16 -3.02 16.39
CA GLY A 262 -20.25 -2.26 15.82
C GLY A 262 -20.31 -2.52 14.32
N LYS A 263 -21.46 -2.28 13.71
CA LYS A 263 -21.60 -2.37 12.25
C LYS A 263 -22.66 -1.41 11.73
N VAL A 264 -22.48 -0.93 10.51
CA VAL A 264 -23.45 -0.14 9.78
C VAL A 264 -23.75 -0.81 8.44
N PRO A 265 -25.02 -0.90 8.04
CA PRO A 265 -25.36 -1.45 6.75
C PRO A 265 -25.03 -0.44 5.64
N LEU A 266 -24.44 -0.91 4.55
CA LEU A 266 -24.18 -0.14 3.33
C LEU A 266 -25.25 -0.53 2.29
N ASN A 267 -26.50 -0.15 2.59
CA ASN A 267 -27.73 -0.68 1.96
C ASN A 267 -27.85 -0.47 0.44
N ASP A 268 -27.10 0.46 -0.15
CA ASP A 268 -27.04 0.69 -1.59
C ASP A 268 -25.86 -0.03 -2.26
N GLY A 269 -25.13 -0.86 -1.50
CA GLY A 269 -23.93 -1.57 -1.95
C GLY A 269 -22.73 -0.65 -2.19
N LYS A 270 -22.86 0.66 -1.94
CA LYS A 270 -21.78 1.62 -2.16
C LYS A 270 -20.80 1.56 -1.00
N ILE A 271 -19.60 1.07 -1.27
CA ILE A 271 -18.55 1.01 -0.27
C ILE A 271 -17.81 2.34 -0.24
N SER A 272 -17.89 3.06 0.89
CA SER A 272 -17.10 4.26 1.09
C SER A 272 -15.61 3.90 1.14
N TYR A 273 -14.79 4.62 0.37
CA TYR A 273 -13.33 4.55 0.48
C TYR A 273 -12.89 5.29 1.75
N VAL A 274 -12.36 4.55 2.72
CA VAL A 274 -11.95 5.10 4.02
C VAL A 274 -10.50 4.76 4.28
N HIS A 275 -9.64 5.76 4.27
CA HIS A 275 -8.19 5.53 4.39
C HIS A 275 -7.68 5.45 5.83
N GLU A 276 -8.45 5.89 6.82
CA GLU A 276 -8.05 5.74 8.23
C GLU A 276 -9.23 5.72 9.20
N VAL A 277 -8.97 5.26 10.42
CA VAL A 277 -9.89 5.34 11.56
C VAL A 277 -9.32 6.23 12.65
N SER A 278 -10.17 6.77 13.51
CA SER A 278 -9.75 7.58 14.67
C SER A 278 -10.21 6.93 15.97
N VAL A 279 -9.35 6.96 16.99
CA VAL A 279 -9.65 6.39 18.30
C VAL A 279 -9.24 7.36 19.41
N THR A 280 -10.11 7.49 20.40
CA THR A 280 -9.92 8.24 21.66
C THR A 280 -10.10 7.28 22.83
N ASP A 281 -9.94 7.76 24.06
CA ASP A 281 -10.13 6.92 25.26
C ASP A 281 -11.56 6.38 25.41
N ARG A 282 -12.55 7.01 24.76
CA ARG A 282 -13.98 6.68 24.92
C ARG A 282 -14.69 6.34 23.61
N TYR A 283 -14.22 6.88 22.50
CA TYR A 283 -14.86 6.76 21.20
C TYR A 283 -13.88 6.25 20.17
N ALA A 284 -14.40 5.40 19.29
CA ALA A 284 -13.76 5.09 18.03
C ALA A 284 -14.68 5.59 16.91
N ILE A 285 -14.09 6.23 15.91
CA ILE A 285 -14.79 7.03 14.92
C ILE A 285 -14.38 6.52 13.54
N LEU A 286 -15.39 6.11 12.78
CA LEU A 286 -15.28 5.76 11.38
C LEU A 286 -16.08 6.80 10.59
N CYS A 287 -15.38 7.57 9.76
CA CYS A 287 -15.99 8.55 8.87
C CYS A 287 -16.24 7.89 7.51
N LEU A 288 -17.50 7.71 7.15
CA LEU A 288 -17.87 7.29 5.80
C LEU A 288 -17.96 8.53 4.91
N TYR A 289 -16.98 8.70 4.04
CA TYR A 289 -16.91 9.81 3.10
C TYR A 289 -17.82 9.57 1.89
N PRO A 290 -18.29 10.62 1.21
CA PRO A 290 -19.07 10.52 -0.03
C PRO A 290 -18.23 10.07 -1.25
N THR A 291 -17.20 9.24 -1.03
CA THR A 291 -16.35 8.64 -2.07
C THR A 291 -16.62 7.14 -2.11
N PHE A 292 -17.19 6.63 -3.19
CA PHE A 292 -17.68 5.25 -3.27
C PHE A 292 -16.95 4.42 -4.31
N VAL A 293 -16.66 3.16 -3.95
CA VAL A 293 -16.01 2.17 -4.79
C VAL A 293 -17.04 1.24 -5.43
N ASP A 294 -16.99 1.07 -6.76
CA ASP A 294 -17.65 -0.05 -7.43
C ASP A 294 -16.73 -1.29 -7.41
N VAL A 295 -17.02 -2.20 -6.49
CA VAL A 295 -16.24 -3.44 -6.28
C VAL A 295 -16.30 -4.36 -7.48
N ALA A 296 -17.49 -4.53 -8.06
CA ALA A 296 -17.69 -5.45 -9.18
C ALA A 296 -16.96 -4.94 -10.43
N ALA A 297 -16.99 -3.62 -10.66
CA ALA A 297 -16.20 -3.00 -11.70
C ALA A 297 -14.71 -3.13 -11.42
N THR A 298 -14.24 -2.89 -10.19
CA THR A 298 -12.83 -3.06 -9.79
C THR A 298 -12.33 -4.48 -10.07
N ILE A 299 -13.09 -5.51 -9.69
CA ILE A 299 -12.73 -6.91 -9.97
C ILE A 299 -12.71 -7.20 -11.48
N ARG A 300 -13.55 -6.53 -12.27
CA ARG A 300 -13.66 -6.71 -13.73
C ARG A 300 -12.59 -5.94 -14.51
N THR A 301 -12.19 -4.76 -14.07
CA THR A 301 -11.19 -3.92 -14.74
C THR A 301 -9.78 -4.16 -14.21
N GLY A 302 -9.65 -4.52 -12.94
CA GLY A 302 -8.39 -4.72 -12.23
C GLY A 302 -7.88 -3.47 -11.52
N SER A 303 -8.55 -2.33 -11.67
CA SER A 303 -8.13 -1.04 -11.12
C SER A 303 -9.22 -0.39 -10.28
N LEU A 304 -8.85 0.14 -9.11
CA LEU A 304 -9.76 0.69 -8.11
C LEU A 304 -10.16 2.14 -8.41
N PHE A 305 -9.21 3.06 -8.51
CA PHE A 305 -9.49 4.50 -8.55
C PHE A 305 -10.32 4.95 -9.76
N PRO A 306 -10.15 4.38 -10.96
CA PRO A 306 -11.04 4.70 -12.07
C PRO A 306 -12.51 4.29 -11.83
N GLN A 307 -12.79 3.49 -10.79
CA GLN A 307 -14.13 3.05 -10.37
C GLN A 307 -14.62 3.78 -9.11
N VAL A 308 -13.87 4.78 -8.62
CA VAL A 308 -14.29 5.61 -7.49
C VAL A 308 -15.17 6.74 -7.99
N THR A 309 -16.30 6.94 -7.32
CA THR A 309 -17.25 8.04 -7.57
C THR A 309 -17.31 8.96 -6.36
N PHE A 310 -17.67 10.22 -6.57
CA PHE A 310 -17.84 11.21 -5.50
C PHE A 310 -19.25 11.80 -5.56
N ASP A 311 -19.97 11.79 -4.44
CA ASP A 311 -21.37 12.23 -4.29
C ASP A 311 -21.49 13.29 -3.18
N PRO A 312 -21.06 14.54 -3.46
CA PRO A 312 -20.83 15.60 -2.47
C PRO A 312 -22.05 16.00 -1.62
#